data_AF-A0A2W1BUR2-F1
#
_entry.id   AF-A0A2W1BUR2-F1
#
_cell.length_a   1.000
_cell.length_b   1.000
_cell.length_c   1.000
_cell.angle_alpha   90.00
_cell.angle_beta   90.00
_cell.angle_gamma   90.00
#
_symmetry.space_group_name_H-M   'P 1'
#
loop_
_entity.id
_entity.type
_entity.pdbx_description
1 polymer ?
#
loop_
_entity_poly.entity_id
_entity_poly.type
_entity_poly.pdbx_seq_one_letter_code
_entity_poly.pdbx_strand_id
1 'polypeptide(L)' 'MTMKRYDGRTKPEPRDGKPVVKNPEYKCLVRAQSRSKKISTVVEQRDVEIFSTAYSNLLKTSVNGLKRLKKQKKKAMATQ' A
#
# COMPACT_ATOMS: atom_id res chain seq x y z
N MET A 1 0.11 -0.34 -8.29
CA MET A 1 0.16 0.58 -7.13
C MET A 1 1.51 0.40 -6.45
N THR A 2 2.15 1.46 -5.94
CA THR A 2 3.39 1.35 -5.16
C THR A 2 3.29 2.19 -3.90
N MET A 3 3.80 1.68 -2.77
CA MET A 3 3.91 2.38 -1.50
C MET A 3 5.37 2.36 -1.06
N LYS A 4 5.97 3.51 -0.76
CA LYS A 4 7.37 3.62 -0.33
C LYS A 4 7.48 4.63 0.80
N ARG A 5 8.39 4.39 1.76
CA ARG A 5 8.79 5.42 2.74
C ARG A 5 9.18 6.71 2.01
N TYR A 6 8.64 7.82 2.50
CA TYR A 6 8.89 9.13 1.96
C TYR A 6 9.62 9.99 2.97
N ASP A 7 10.80 10.46 2.61
CA ASP A 7 11.69 11.20 3.50
C ASP A 7 11.51 12.73 3.37
N GLY A 8 10.45 13.19 2.70
CA GLY A 8 10.17 14.63 2.51
C GLY A 8 10.98 15.30 1.38
N ARG A 9 11.78 14.54 0.63
CA ARG A 9 12.67 15.06 -0.41
C ARG A 9 11.90 15.59 -1.61
N THR A 10 12.04 16.88 -1.89
CA THR A 10 11.53 17.55 -3.11
C THR A 10 12.62 17.77 -4.16
N LYS A 11 13.89 17.63 -3.78
CA LYS A 11 15.07 17.79 -4.65
C LYS A 11 16.04 16.62 -4.43
N PRO A 12 16.86 16.25 -5.43
CA PRO A 12 17.90 15.26 -5.25
C PRO A 12 18.93 15.76 -4.22
N GLU A 13 19.42 14.87 -3.36
CA GLU A 13 20.53 15.17 -2.46
C GLU A 13 21.85 15.07 -3.23
N PRO A 14 22.75 16.06 -3.13
CA PRO A 14 24.10 15.96 -3.67
C PRO A 14 24.83 14.72 -3.13
N ARG A 15 25.69 14.10 -3.96
CA ARG A 15 26.50 12.96 -3.57
C ARG A 15 27.68 13.39 -2.70
N ASP A 16 27.42 13.80 -1.47
CA ASP A 16 28.44 13.88 -0.42
C ASP A 16 28.15 12.83 0.65
N GLY A 17 29.22 12.21 1.16
CA GLY A 17 29.20 10.94 1.88
C GLY A 17 28.14 10.80 3.00
N LYS A 18 27.62 9.56 3.10
CA LYS A 18 26.63 9.02 4.06
C LYS A 18 25.30 9.81 4.15
N PRO A 19 24.20 9.29 3.57
CA PRO A 19 22.87 9.87 3.77
C PRO A 19 22.42 9.59 5.21
N VAL A 20 22.56 10.58 6.08
CA VAL A 20 21.81 10.62 7.34
C VAL A 20 20.36 10.84 6.94
N VAL A 21 19.47 9.88 7.24
CA VAL A 21 18.02 10.08 7.11
C VAL A 21 17.64 11.19 8.09
N LYS A 22 17.65 12.45 7.62
CA LYS A 22 17.50 13.64 8.45
C LYS A 22 16.10 13.81 9.04
N ASN A 23 15.10 13.09 8.53
CA ASN A 23 13.71 13.25 8.94
C ASN A 23 13.23 12.09 9.85
N PRO A 24 12.86 12.37 11.11
CA PRO A 24 12.28 11.38 12.02
C PRO A 24 10.80 11.09 11.75
N GLU A 25 10.12 11.93 10.95
CA GLU A 25 8.69 11.82 10.73
C GLU A 25 8.37 10.72 9.69
N TYR A 26 7.63 9.69 10.12
CA TYR A 26 7.25 8.58 9.27
C TYR A 26 6.14 8.99 8.29
N LYS A 27 6.50 9.15 7.02
CA LYS A 27 5.57 9.40 5.92
C LYS A 27 5.67 8.30 4.86
N CYS A 28 4.55 7.99 4.21
CA CYS A 28 4.46 7.01 3.13
C CYS A 28 3.99 7.69 1.85
N LEU A 29 4.72 7.51 0.75
CA LEU A 29 4.31 7.95 -0.57
C LEU A 29 3.62 6.81 -1.30
N VAL A 30 2.35 7.03 -1.62
CA VAL A 30 1.50 6.11 -2.37
C VAL A 30 1.38 6.63 -3.80
N ARG A 31 1.62 5.76 -4.78
CA ARG A 31 1.51 6.09 -6.20
C ARG A 31 0.65 5.06 -6.94
N ALA A 32 -0.22 5.54 -7.80
CA ALA A 32 -0.99 4.73 -8.72
C ALA A 32 -0.80 5.24 -10.15
N GLN A 33 -0.78 4.31 -11.10
CA GLN A 33 -0.74 4.63 -12.51
C GLN A 33 -1.74 3.74 -13.24
N SER A 34 -2.50 4.33 -14.14
CA SER A 34 -3.30 3.62 -15.13
C SER A 34 -3.03 4.25 -16.49
N ARG A 35 -2.38 3.49 -17.37
CA ARG A 35 -1.93 3.96 -18.69
C ARG A 35 -1.11 5.25 -18.56
N SER A 36 -1.62 6.37 -19.09
CA SER A 36 -1.00 7.70 -19.05
C SER A 36 -1.30 8.49 -17.78
N LYS A 37 -2.35 8.14 -17.02
CA LYS A 37 -2.76 8.88 -15.82
C LYS A 37 -1.97 8.40 -14.61
N LYS A 38 -1.33 9.35 -13.91
CA LYS A 38 -0.53 9.11 -12.69
C LYS A 38 -1.09 9.95 -11.56
N ILE A 39 -1.26 9.34 -10.39
CA ILE A 39 -1.63 10.03 -9.15
C ILE A 39 -0.65 9.63 -8.05
N SER A 40 -0.37 10.56 -7.15
CA SER A 40 0.49 10.34 -5.99
C SER A 40 -0.02 11.12 -4.79
N THR A 41 0.04 10.51 -3.61
CA THR A 41 -0.30 11.17 -2.34
C THR A 41 0.71 10.78 -1.26
N VAL A 42 0.93 11.68 -0.31
CA VAL A 42 1.75 11.44 0.88
C VAL A 42 0.80 11.21 2.05
N VAL A 43 0.99 10.10 2.75
CA VAL A 43 0.25 9.74 3.97
C VAL A 43 1.16 9.97 5.15
N GLU A 44 0.73 10.83 6.06
CA GLU A 44 1.40 11.05 7.34
C GLU A 44 0.90 10.06 8.39
N GLN A 45 1.66 9.86 9.46
CA GLN A 45 1.32 8.91 10.53
C GLN A 45 -0.08 9.14 11.12
N ARG A 46 -0.53 10.39 11.21
CA ARG A 46 -1.83 10.77 11.80
C ARG A 46 -3.02 10.21 11.01
N ASP A 47 -2.90 10.16 9.69
CA ASP A 47 -3.99 9.79 8.79
C ASP A 47 -3.93 8.32 8.35
N VAL A 48 -2.98 7.54 8.88
CA VAL A 48 -2.77 6.14 8.46
C VAL A 48 -4.00 5.28 8.70
N GLU A 49 -4.70 5.46 9.81
CA GLU A 49 -5.87 4.65 10.16
C GLU A 49 -7.05 4.92 9.21
N ILE A 50 -7.33 6.19 8.95
CA ILE A 50 -8.37 6.64 8.02
C ILE A 50 -8.05 6.16 6.61
N PHE A 51 -6.80 6.37 6.17
CA PHE A 51 -6.32 5.94 4.87
C PHE A 51 -6.42 4.42 4.73
N SER A 52 -5.95 3.65 5.72
CA SER A 52 -5.95 2.18 5.68
C SER A 52 -7.36 1.62 5.52
N THR A 53 -8.33 2.17 6.26
CA THR A 53 -9.74 1.73 6.21
C THR A 53 -10.36 2.04 4.85
N ALA A 54 -10.28 3.30 4.40
CA ALA A 54 -10.81 3.71 3.10
C ALA A 54 -10.14 2.97 1.94
N TYR A 55 -8.82 2.80 2.00
CA TYR A 55 -8.04 2.11 1.00
C TYR A 55 -8.40 0.62 0.91
N SER A 56 -8.54 -0.05 2.07
CA SER A 56 -8.94 -1.46 2.12
C SER A 56 -10.33 -1.69 1.54
N ASN A 57 -11.28 -0.80 1.84
CA ASN A 57 -12.62 -0.87 1.28
C ASN A 57 -12.62 -0.66 -0.23
N LEU A 58 -11.86 0.33 -0.72
CA LEU A 58 -11.69 0.58 -2.15
C LEU A 58 -11.12 -0.65 -2.87
N LEU A 59 -10.09 -1.30 -2.31
CA LEU A 59 -9.48 -2.49 -2.90
C LEU A 59 -10.45 -3.68 -2.94
N LYS A 60 -11.17 -3.95 -1.85
CA LYS A 60 -12.16 -5.04 -1.78
C LYS A 60 -13.25 -4.88 -2.83
N THR A 61 -13.72 -3.65 -3.05
CA THR A 61 -14.75 -3.36 -4.05
C THR A 61 -14.22 -3.40 -5.48
N SER A 62 -12.99 -2.92 -5.70
CA SER A 62 -12.42 -2.80 -7.05
C SER A 62 -11.75 -4.07 -7.58
N VAL A 63 -11.17 -4.91 -6.71
CA VAL A 63 -10.43 -6.13 -7.10
C VAL A 63 -11.31 -7.37 -6.91
N ASN A 64 -12.45 -7.41 -7.61
CA ASN A 64 -13.44 -8.48 -7.50
C ASN A 64 -13.36 -9.56 -8.61
N GLY A 65 -12.55 -9.35 -9.64
CA GLY A 65 -12.42 -10.24 -10.80
C GLY A 65 -11.60 -11.51 -10.59
N LEU A 66 -11.28 -11.87 -9.34
CA LEU A 66 -10.48 -13.06 -9.01
C LEU A 66 -11.37 -14.30 -8.91
N LYS A 67 -10.83 -15.46 -9.32
CA LYS A 67 -11.53 -16.74 -9.22
C LYS A 67 -11.84 -17.03 -7.74
N ARG A 68 -13.11 -17.29 -7.44
CA ARG A 68 -13.52 -17.73 -6.09
C ARG A 68 -12.80 -19.02 -5.73
N LEU A 69 -12.15 -19.02 -4.56
CA LEU A 69 -11.54 -20.24 -4.03
C LEU A 69 -12.64 -21.29 -3.86
N LYS A 70 -12.51 -22.44 -4.53
CA LYS A 70 -13.41 -23.56 -4.28
C LYS A 70 -13.18 -24.00 -2.83
N LYS A 71 -14.19 -23.86 -1.97
CA LYS A 71 -14.14 -24.48 -0.64
C LYS A 71 -13.88 -25.98 -0.86
N GLN A 72 -12.77 -26.50 -0.33
CA GLN A 72 -12.59 -27.94 -0.25
C GLN A 72 -13.78 -28.48 0.54
N LYS A 73 -14.59 -29.35 -0.09
CA LYS A 73 -15.58 -30.13 0.64
C LYS A 73 -14.80 -30.94 1.66
N LYS A 74 -14.93 -30.63 2.96
CA LYS A 74 -14.47 -31.54 4.01
C LYS A 74 -15.21 -32.85 3.76
N LYS A 75 -14.50 -33.89 3.34
CA LYS A 75 -15.06 -35.25 3.35
C LYS A 75 -15.36 -35.52 4.82
N ALA A 76 -16.65 -35.65 5.17
CA ALA A 76 -17.02 -36.18 6.47
C ALA A 76 -16.36 -37.56 6.58
N MET A 77 -15.45 -37.73 7.51
CA MET A 77 -15.02 -39.08 7.89
C MET A 77 -16.23 -39.70 8.57
N ALA A 78 -16.73 -40.80 8.01
CA ALA A 78 -17.71 -41.61 8.68
C ALA A 78 -17.07 -42.13 9.97
N THR A 79 -17.70 -41.83 11.10
CA THR A 79 -17.49 -42.53 12.37
C THR A 79 -17.70 -44.03 12.13
N GLN A 80 -16.69 -44.84 12.49
CA GLN A 80 -16.87 -46.26 12.80
C GLN A 80 -16.94 -46.40 14.32
#